data_AF-A0A6A6LTT2-F1
#
_entry.id   AF-A0A6A6LTT2-F1
#
_cell.length_a   1.000
_cell.length_b   1.000
_cell.length_c   1.000
_cell.angle_alpha   90.00
_cell.angle_beta   90.00
_cell.angle_gamma   90.00
#
_symmetry.space_group_name_H-M   'P 1'
#
loop_
_entity.id
_entity.type
_entity.pdbx_description
1 polymer ?
#
loop_
_entity_poly.entity_id
_entity_poly.type
_entity_poly.pdbx_seq_one_letter_code
_entity_poly.pdbx_strand_id
1 'polypeptide(L)'
;MGARLTTFENRSSLEMEVRVFVPPDRPDHFRKIIRIKPGEKKQVLVKCFCDWDINPERPVMIMLFVEGVYTDVSLLPLHLLGYNKVIWDRSEVVWLPSGTGILLELQS
;
A
#
# COMPACT_ATOMS: atom_id res chain seq x y z
N MET A 1 -14.60 12.42 15.76
CA MET A 1 -13.65 11.29 15.65
C MET A 1 -12.83 11.49 14.39
N GLY A 2 -11.54 11.78 14.55
CA GLY A 2 -10.67 12.25 13.46
C GLY A 2 -10.37 11.16 12.45
N ALA A 3 -10.43 11.50 11.16
CA ALA A 3 -10.13 10.56 10.10
C ALA A 3 -8.63 10.24 10.11
N ARG A 4 -8.27 8.96 10.30
CA ARG A 4 -6.86 8.53 10.31
C ARG A 4 -6.29 8.59 8.89
N LEU A 5 -5.17 9.29 8.74
CA LEU A 5 -4.41 9.42 7.49
C LEU A 5 -3.17 8.53 7.56
N THR A 6 -2.89 7.82 6.47
CA THR A 6 -1.60 7.16 6.26
C THR A 6 -0.90 7.82 5.08
N THR A 7 0.37 8.17 5.24
CA THR A 7 1.19 8.75 4.18
C THR A 7 1.88 7.65 3.39
N PHE A 8 1.64 7.58 2.09
CA PHE A 8 2.45 6.76 1.19
C PHE A 8 3.50 7.64 0.53
N GLU A 9 4.76 7.28 0.65
CA GLU A 9 5.89 8.02 0.08
C GLU A 9 6.66 7.13 -0.89
N ASN A 10 6.78 7.56 -2.14
CA ASN A 10 7.58 6.89 -3.15
C ASN A 10 8.92 7.62 -3.31
N ARG A 11 9.99 7.05 -2.77
CA ARG A 11 11.36 7.57 -2.91
C ARG A 11 12.09 7.02 -4.14
N SER A 12 11.47 6.11 -4.86
CA SER A 12 12.07 5.50 -6.04
C SER A 12 11.86 6.32 -7.31
N SER A 13 12.57 5.94 -8.37
CA SER A 13 12.38 6.43 -9.73
C SER A 13 11.22 5.79 -10.48
N LEU A 14 10.56 4.79 -9.89
CA LEU A 14 9.51 3.98 -10.53
C LEU A 14 8.12 4.38 -10.04
N GLU A 15 7.09 4.20 -10.87
CA GLU A 15 5.71 4.43 -10.44
C GLU A 15 5.26 3.35 -9.45
N MET A 16 4.66 3.78 -8.35
CA MET A 16 4.08 2.92 -7.33
C MET A 16 2.56 2.98 -7.39
N GLU A 17 1.90 1.83 -7.28
CA GLU A 17 0.47 1.73 -7.16
C GLU A 17 0.07 0.97 -5.90
N VAL A 18 -0.90 1.53 -5.18
CA VAL A 18 -1.58 0.87 -4.07
C VAL A 18 -2.93 0.40 -4.59
N ARG A 19 -3.11 -0.91 -4.69
CA ARG A 19 -4.34 -1.52 -5.23
C ARG A 19 -5.13 -2.20 -4.12
N VAL A 20 -6.44 -2.00 -4.14
CA VAL A 20 -7.36 -2.58 -3.15
C VAL A 20 -8.05 -3.78 -3.76
N PHE A 21 -7.91 -4.91 -3.10
CA PHE A 21 -8.44 -6.21 -3.49
C PHE A 21 -9.33 -6.78 -2.38
N VAL A 22 -10.45 -7.40 -2.75
CA VAL A 22 -11.39 -8.01 -1.78
C VAL A 22 -11.75 -9.40 -2.29
N PRO A 23 -11.29 -10.49 -1.66
CA PRO A 23 -11.72 -11.83 -2.06
C PRO A 23 -13.25 -12.01 -1.94
N PRO A 24 -13.89 -12.80 -2.80
CA PRO A 24 -13.32 -13.62 -3.89
C PRO A 24 -13.29 -12.89 -5.25
N ASP A 25 -13.16 -11.56 -5.26
CA ASP A 25 -13.07 -10.83 -6.53
C ASP A 25 -11.93 -11.41 -7.39
N ARG A 26 -12.10 -11.34 -8.71
CA ARG A 26 -11.06 -11.79 -9.62
C ARG A 26 -9.81 -10.91 -9.46
N PRO A 27 -8.59 -11.45 -9.63
CA PRO A 27 -7.33 -10.70 -9.43
C PRO A 27 -7.10 -9.53 -10.40
N ASP A 28 -7.95 -9.37 -11.42
CA ASP A 28 -8.03 -8.23 -12.33
C ASP A 28 -9.03 -7.14 -11.88
N HIS A 29 -9.87 -7.44 -10.88
CA HIS A 29 -10.88 -6.52 -10.37
C HIS A 29 -10.41 -5.83 -9.08
N PHE A 30 -9.63 -4.76 -9.26
CA PHE A 30 -9.26 -3.88 -8.15
C PHE A 30 -10.38 -2.89 -7.85
N ARG A 31 -10.81 -2.82 -6.59
CA ARG A 31 -11.84 -1.87 -6.14
C ARG A 31 -11.36 -0.43 -6.20
N LYS A 32 -10.05 -0.23 -6.02
CA LYS A 32 -9.41 1.08 -6.06
C LYS A 32 -7.94 0.92 -6.42
N ILE A 33 -7.45 1.87 -7.21
CA ILE A 33 -6.03 1.96 -7.56
C ILE A 33 -5.59 3.40 -7.23
N ILE A 34 -4.60 3.52 -6.37
CA ILE A 34 -4.00 4.80 -6.01
C ILE A 34 -2.59 4.82 -6.57
N ARG A 35 -2.37 5.66 -7.57
CA ARG A 35 -1.05 5.89 -8.16
C ARG A 35 -0.29 6.96 -7.39
N ILE A 36 1.00 6.72 -7.21
CA ILE A 36 1.97 7.57 -6.52
C ILE A 36 3.21 7.66 -7.42
N LYS A 37 3.43 8.84 -8.00
CA LYS A 37 4.53 9.09 -8.92
C LYS A 37 5.89 9.00 -8.21
N PRO A 38 6.98 8.82 -8.98
CA PRO A 38 8.34 8.93 -8.46
C PRO A 38 8.54 10.23 -7.66
N GLY A 39 9.11 10.13 -6.45
CA GLY A 39 9.33 11.27 -5.55
C GLY A 39 8.06 11.84 -4.89
N GLU A 40 6.88 11.30 -5.17
CA GLU A 40 5.62 11.81 -4.65
C GLU A 40 5.31 11.28 -3.23
N LYS A 41 4.65 12.11 -2.44
CA LYS A 41 4.01 11.71 -1.18
C LYS A 41 2.52 11.94 -1.26
N LYS A 42 1.74 10.95 -0.87
CA LYS A 42 0.29 10.98 -0.93
C LYS A 42 -0.31 10.56 0.40
N GLN A 43 -1.07 11.45 1.00
CA GLN A 43 -1.83 11.14 2.21
C GLN A 43 -3.15 10.51 1.80
N VAL A 44 -3.44 9.33 2.35
CA VAL A 44 -4.67 8.60 2.09
C VAL A 44 -5.38 8.35 3.40
N LEU A 45 -6.67 8.69 3.42
CA LEU A 45 -7.53 8.36 4.55
C LEU A 45 -7.66 6.85 4.66
N VAL A 46 -7.41 6.27 5.83
CA VAL A 46 -7.56 4.82 6.04
C VAL A 46 -8.98 4.37 5.70
N LYS A 47 -9.98 5.24 5.97
CA LYS A 47 -11.37 5.04 5.57
C LYS A 47 -11.57 4.81 4.06
N CYS A 48 -10.71 5.37 3.19
CA CYS A 48 -10.73 5.08 1.75
C CYS A 48 -10.47 3.59 1.41
N PHE A 49 -9.88 2.84 2.35
CA PHE A 49 -9.66 1.40 2.25
C PHE A 49 -10.68 0.60 3.07
N CYS A 50 -11.27 1.20 4.12
CA CYS A 50 -12.17 0.54 5.07
C CYS A 50 -13.66 0.81 4.88
N ASP A 51 -14.10 1.67 3.96
CA ASP A 51 -15.53 2.00 3.73
C ASP A 51 -16.35 0.83 3.16
N TRP A 52 -15.73 -0.34 3.03
CA TRP A 52 -16.34 -1.54 2.51
C TRP A 52 -16.63 -2.45 3.69
N ASP A 53 -17.92 -2.75 3.86
CA ASP A 53 -18.48 -3.70 4.83
C ASP A 53 -17.42 -4.73 5.24
N ILE A 54 -16.82 -4.54 6.44
CA ILE A 54 -15.70 -5.34 6.93
C ILE A 54 -16.29 -6.70 7.28
N ASN A 55 -16.61 -7.48 6.26
CA ASN A 55 -17.00 -8.85 6.41
C ASN A 55 -15.71 -9.61 6.75
N PRO A 56 -15.57 -10.17 7.96
CA PRO A 56 -14.39 -10.92 8.35
C PRO A 56 -14.12 -12.13 7.44
N GLU A 57 -15.14 -12.61 6.70
CA GLU A 57 -15.01 -13.66 5.69
C GLU A 57 -14.45 -13.15 4.35
N ARG A 58 -14.43 -11.83 4.13
CA ARG A 58 -13.93 -11.17 2.91
C ARG A 58 -13.00 -10.01 3.26
N PRO A 59 -11.79 -10.31 3.77
CA PRO A 59 -10.88 -9.29 4.24
C PRO A 59 -10.41 -8.42 3.06
N VAL A 60 -10.47 -7.10 3.25
CA VAL A 60 -9.85 -6.15 2.33
C VAL A 60 -8.34 -6.32 2.39
N MET A 61 -7.71 -6.49 1.23
CA MET A 61 -6.27 -6.53 1.06
C MET A 61 -5.80 -5.31 0.27
N ILE A 62 -4.73 -4.69 0.75
CA ILE A 62 -4.07 -3.55 0.12
C ILE A 62 -2.75 -4.05 -0.44
N MET A 63 -2.70 -4.22 -1.74
CA MET A 63 -1.56 -4.78 -2.47
C MET A 63 -0.69 -3.67 -3.04
N LEU A 64 0.62 -3.85 -2.98
CA LEU A 64 1.58 -2.90 -3.52
C LEU A 64 2.10 -3.38 -4.87
N PHE A 65 2.09 -2.48 -5.85
CA PHE A 65 2.56 -2.73 -7.20
C PHE A 65 3.58 -1.66 -7.60
N VAL A 66 4.58 -2.04 -8.38
CA VAL A 66 5.58 -1.15 -8.96
C VAL A 66 5.72 -1.46 -10.44
N GLU A 67 5.60 -0.43 -11.27
CA GLU A 67 5.47 -0.58 -12.73
C GLU A 67 4.41 -1.62 -13.16
N GLY A 68 3.34 -1.74 -12.36
CA GLY A 68 2.27 -2.70 -12.59
C GLY A 68 2.57 -4.14 -12.17
N VAL A 69 3.75 -4.43 -11.60
CA VAL A 69 4.15 -5.73 -11.06
C VAL A 69 3.90 -5.77 -9.56
N TYR A 70 3.27 -6.84 -9.08
CA TYR A 70 3.01 -7.02 -7.65
C TYR A 70 4.32 -7.24 -6.88
N THR A 71 4.51 -6.56 -5.75
CA THR A 71 5.77 -6.59 -4.99
C THR A 71 5.82 -7.68 -3.92
N ASP A 72 4.87 -8.63 -3.94
CA ASP A 72 4.66 -9.65 -2.90
C ASP A 72 4.34 -9.07 -1.51
N VAL A 73 4.02 -7.77 -1.43
CA VAL A 73 3.61 -7.10 -0.19
C VAL A 73 2.13 -6.78 -0.21
N SER A 74 1.42 -7.37 0.76
CA SER A 74 0.02 -7.08 1.06
C SER A 74 -0.11 -6.55 2.49
N LEU A 75 -0.89 -5.49 2.64
CA LEU A 75 -1.24 -4.90 3.92
C LEU A 75 -2.73 -5.11 4.18
N LEU A 76 -3.08 -5.31 5.44
CA LEU A 76 -4.47 -5.23 5.89
C LEU A 76 -4.78 -3.79 6.29
N PRO A 77 -6.03 -3.33 6.20
CA PRO A 77 -6.39 -2.01 6.69
C PRO A 77 -6.06 -1.82 8.18
N LEU A 78 -6.10 -2.89 8.98
CA LEU A 78 -5.64 -2.88 10.38
C LEU A 78 -4.16 -2.52 10.51
N HIS A 79 -3.32 -2.94 9.56
CA HIS A 79 -1.91 -2.55 9.53
C HIS A 79 -1.77 -1.04 9.31
N LEU A 80 -2.56 -0.45 8.42
CA LEU A 80 -2.57 1.00 8.20
C LEU A 80 -3.05 1.80 9.43
N LEU A 81 -3.80 1.18 10.34
CA LEU A 81 -4.15 1.80 11.62
C LEU A 81 -2.98 1.87 12.60
N GLY A 82 -1.96 1.01 12.44
CA GLY A 82 -0.73 1.01 13.24
C GLY A 82 0.43 1.80 12.61
N TYR A 83 0.32 2.17 11.34
CA TYR A 83 1.36 2.88 10.60
C TYR A 83 0.92 4.30 10.24
N ASN A 84 1.78 5.28 10.57
CA ASN A 84 1.62 6.65 10.05
C ASN A 84 2.01 6.73 8.58
N LYS A 85 2.93 5.87 8.16
CA LYS A 85 3.63 6.04 6.90
C LYS A 85 4.11 4.71 6.30
N VAL A 86 3.93 4.60 5.00
CA VAL A 86 4.43 3.50 4.15
C VAL A 86 5.41 4.13 3.18
N ILE A 87 6.68 3.75 3.28
CA ILE A 87 7.75 4.28 2.44
C ILE A 87 8.19 3.18 1.49
N TRP A 88 8.12 3.48 0.21
CA TRP A 88 8.80 2.69 -0.81
C TRP A 88 10.14 3.34 -1.11
N ASP A 89 11.23 2.61 -0.85
CA ASP A 89 12.58 3.06 -1.09
C ASP A 89 13.38 1.96 -1.78
N ARG A 90 13.76 2.22 -3.02
CA ARG A 90 14.73 1.37 -3.70
C ARG A 90 16.11 1.89 -3.33
N SER A 91 16.59 1.52 -2.15
CA SER A 91 17.97 1.73 -1.80
C SER A 91 18.83 0.97 -2.81
N GLU A 92 19.70 1.64 -3.55
CA GLU A 92 20.71 1.03 -4.42
C GLU A 92 21.81 0.30 -3.60
N VAL A 93 21.41 -0.47 -2.57
CA VAL A 93 22.32 -1.35 -1.85
C VAL A 93 22.25 -2.72 -2.51
N VAL A 94 23.31 -3.00 -3.24
CA VAL A 94 23.59 -4.23 -3.96
C VAL A 94 23.51 -5.45 -3.02
N TRP A 95 22.94 -6.54 -3.57
CA TRP A 95 22.96 -7.95 -3.11
C TRP A 95 21.79 -8.50 -2.26
N LEU A 96 20.60 -8.58 -2.86
CA LEU A 96 19.72 -9.76 -2.79
C LEU A 96 18.95 -9.87 -4.12
N PRO A 97 18.55 -11.07 -4.60
CA PRO A 97 17.98 -11.25 -5.94
C PRO A 97 16.65 -10.51 -6.20
N SER A 98 16.04 -9.93 -5.16
CA SER A 98 14.76 -9.24 -5.22
C SER A 98 14.80 -7.73 -4.91
N GLY A 99 15.96 -7.15 -4.57
CA GLY A 99 16.29 -5.71 -4.51
C GLY A 99 15.16 -4.68 -4.31
N THR A 100 14.28 -4.92 -3.33
CA THR A 100 13.05 -4.16 -3.09
C THR A 100 12.92 -3.89 -1.59
N GLY A 101 12.98 -2.62 -1.17
CA GLY A 101 12.82 -2.21 0.23
C GLY A 101 11.49 -1.50 0.46
N ILE A 102 10.61 -2.10 1.25
CA ILE A 102 9.43 -1.41 1.80
C ILE A 102 9.69 -1.17 3.28
N LEU A 103 9.67 0.10 3.70
CA LEU A 103 9.86 0.48 5.09
C LEU A 103 8.52 0.96 5.67
N LEU A 104 8.10 0.33 6.76
CA LEU A 104 6.87 0.65 7.49
C LEU A 104 7.24 1.39 8.78
N GLU A 105 6.72 2.61 8.95
CA GLU A 105 7.02 3.45 10.12
C GLU A 105 5.85 3.39 11.12
N LEU A 106 6.11 2.82 12.31
CA LEU A 106 5.14 2.67 13.39
C LEU A 106 4.76 4.03 14.01
N GLN A 107 3.54 4.13 14.53
CA GLN A 107 3.17 5.27 15.37
C GLN A 107 3.91 5.20 16.72
N SER A 108 4.51 6.31 17.16
CA SER A 108 5.00 6.51 18.53
C SER A 108 3.89 6.89 19.49
#